data_AF-A0A834EBZ8-F1
#
_entry.id   AF-A0A834EBZ8-F1
#
_cell.length_a   1.000
_cell.length_b   1.000
_cell.length_c   1.000
_cell.angle_alpha   90.00
_cell.angle_beta   90.00
_cell.angle_gamma   90.00
#
_symmetry.space_group_name_H-M   'P 1'
#
loop_
_entity.id
_entity.type
_entity.pdbx_description
1 polymer ?
#
loop_
_entity_poly.entity_id
_entity_poly.type
_entity_poly.pdbx_seq_one_letter_code
_entity_poly.pdbx_strand_id
1 'polypeptide(L)'
;MVSWGRCVCLVVVTMATLSLARPSSLVKDTTLEPEERSPHRPILQAGLPANASTVVGGDVEFVCKVYSDAQPHIQWIKHVEKNGSKYGPDGLPYLKVLKHSGINSSNAEVLALFNVTEADAGEYICKVSNYIGQANQSAWLTVLPKQQAPVREKEIPASPDYLEIAIYCIGVFLIACMVVIVIVCRMKTTTKKPDFSSQPAVHKLTKRIPLRRQVSAESSSSMNSNTPLVRITTRLSSTADTPMLAGVSEYELPEDPKWEFPRDKLTLGKPLGEGCFGQVVMAEAVGIDKEKPKEAITVAVKMLKDDATEKDLSDLVSEMEMMKMIGKHKNIINLLGACTQDGPLYVIVEYASKGNLREYLRARRPPGMEYSYDINRVPEEQMTFKDLVSCTYQLARGMEYLASQKCIHRDLAARNVLVTENNVMKIADFGLARDINNIDYYKKTTNGRLPVKWMAPEALFDRVYTHQSDVWSFGVLMWEIFTLGGSPYPGIPVEELFKLLKEGHRMDKPANCTNELYMMMRDCWHAVPSQRPTFKQLVEDLDRILTLTTNEEYLDLSQPLEQYSPSYPDTRSSCSSGDDSVFSPDPMPYEPCLAQFPHINGTVKT
;
A
#
# COMPACT_ATOMS: atom_id res chain seq x y z
N MET A 1 47.02 26.04 -26.59
CA MET A 1 45.73 26.55 -27.12
C MET A 1 44.56 25.98 -26.31
N VAL A 2 44.40 26.37 -25.05
CA VAL A 2 43.37 25.77 -24.14
C VAL A 2 42.53 26.89 -23.53
N SER A 3 41.52 27.34 -24.27
CA SER A 3 40.56 28.36 -23.81
C SER A 3 39.22 28.32 -24.57
N TRP A 4 39.23 27.96 -25.87
CA TRP A 4 38.03 28.04 -26.71
C TRP A 4 37.05 26.86 -26.54
N GLY A 5 37.55 25.64 -26.29
CA GLY A 5 36.69 24.44 -26.19
C GLY A 5 35.65 24.50 -25.05
N ARG A 6 36.01 25.07 -23.89
CA ARG A 6 35.08 25.21 -22.75
C ARG A 6 33.93 26.17 -23.05
N CYS A 7 34.18 27.25 -23.80
CA CYS A 7 33.12 28.19 -24.20
C CYS A 7 32.11 27.54 -25.16
N VAL A 8 32.57 26.74 -26.14
CA VAL A 8 31.66 26.10 -27.10
C VAL A 8 30.73 25.10 -26.41
N CYS A 9 31.23 24.28 -25.48
CA CYS A 9 30.37 23.36 -24.71
C CYS A 9 29.32 24.12 -23.88
N LEU A 10 29.69 25.22 -23.23
CA LEU A 10 28.75 26.04 -22.43
C LEU A 10 27.66 26.71 -23.29
N VAL A 11 27.99 27.15 -24.51
CA VAL A 11 27.03 27.72 -25.46
C VAL A 11 26.09 26.65 -26.04
N VAL A 12 26.61 25.45 -26.37
CA VAL A 12 25.76 24.37 -26.91
C VAL A 12 24.79 23.83 -25.84
N VAL A 13 25.23 23.69 -24.59
CA VAL A 13 24.35 23.26 -23.48
C VAL A 13 23.27 24.30 -23.18
N THR A 14 23.59 25.60 -23.15
CA THR A 14 22.58 26.65 -22.91
C THR A 14 21.59 26.80 -24.08
N MET A 15 22.04 26.66 -25.33
CA MET A 15 21.14 26.66 -26.50
C MET A 15 20.23 25.42 -26.56
N ALA A 16 20.71 24.26 -26.09
CA ALA A 16 19.89 23.06 -25.95
C ALA A 16 18.79 23.21 -24.89
N THR A 17 19.08 23.81 -23.73
CA THR A 17 18.04 24.07 -22.71
C THR A 17 17.05 25.14 -23.15
N LEU A 18 17.50 26.20 -23.82
CA LEU A 18 16.61 27.23 -24.40
C LEU A 18 15.69 26.67 -25.50
N SER A 19 16.14 25.69 -26.29
CA SER A 19 15.33 25.07 -27.35
C SER A 19 14.24 24.11 -26.84
N LEU A 20 14.30 23.73 -25.55
CA LEU A 20 13.27 22.93 -24.87
C LEU A 20 12.33 23.78 -24.00
N ALA A 21 12.63 25.06 -23.80
CA ALA A 21 11.82 25.98 -23.00
C ALA A 21 10.58 26.46 -23.78
N ARG A 22 9.43 25.79 -23.58
CA ARG A 22 8.12 26.39 -23.87
C ARG A 22 7.86 27.57 -22.91
N PRO A 23 7.20 28.65 -23.36
CA PRO A 23 7.07 29.86 -22.55
C PRO A 23 6.15 29.67 -21.34
N SER A 24 6.73 29.61 -20.15
CA SER A 24 6.04 29.80 -18.87
C SER A 24 5.66 31.27 -18.71
N SER A 25 4.42 31.62 -19.02
CA SER A 25 3.89 32.96 -18.83
C SER A 25 3.55 33.24 -17.36
N LEU A 26 3.84 34.47 -16.93
CA LEU A 26 3.60 35.03 -15.59
C LEU A 26 4.24 34.24 -14.43
N VAL A 27 5.48 34.59 -14.11
CA VAL A 27 5.84 34.71 -12.69
C VAL A 27 5.03 35.89 -12.14
N LYS A 28 4.04 35.60 -11.28
CA LYS A 28 3.53 36.58 -10.33
C LYS A 28 4.27 36.38 -9.02
N ASP A 29 5.00 37.40 -8.58
CA ASP A 29 5.42 37.47 -7.18
C ASP A 29 4.19 37.35 -6.30
N THR A 30 4.10 36.22 -5.60
CA THR A 30 2.97 35.89 -4.73
C THR A 30 3.55 35.73 -3.35
N THR A 31 3.49 36.82 -2.57
CA THR A 31 3.85 36.81 -1.16
C THR A 31 2.96 35.81 -0.43
N LEU A 32 3.54 34.67 -0.04
CA LEU A 32 2.86 33.64 0.73
C LEU A 32 2.59 34.16 2.13
N GLU A 33 1.34 34.53 2.40
CA GLU A 33 0.86 34.67 3.78
C GLU A 33 0.74 33.28 4.42
N PRO A 34 1.15 33.11 5.69
CA PRO A 34 1.14 31.81 6.35
C PRO A 34 -0.28 31.43 6.76
N GLU A 35 -0.88 30.48 6.03
CA GLU A 35 -2.17 29.87 6.39
C GLU A 35 -2.09 29.21 7.78
N GLU A 36 -3.03 29.54 8.67
CA GLU A 36 -2.95 29.22 10.10
C GLU A 36 -3.04 27.70 10.39
N ARG A 37 -1.87 27.06 10.45
CA ARG A 37 -1.74 25.69 10.96
C ARG A 37 -2.09 25.65 12.45
N SER A 38 -2.86 24.64 12.86
CA SER A 38 -3.12 24.36 14.28
C SER A 38 -1.79 24.07 14.99
N PRO A 39 -1.31 24.93 15.90
CA PRO A 39 0.11 24.98 16.23
C PRO A 39 0.52 23.78 17.09
N HIS A 40 1.55 23.08 16.66
CA HIS A 40 2.02 21.83 17.27
C HIS A 40 3.36 21.99 18.00
N ARG A 41 3.73 21.03 18.88
CA ARG A 41 5.08 20.97 19.48
C ARG A 41 6.15 20.87 18.37
N PRO A 42 7.38 21.39 18.53
CA PRO A 42 8.37 21.40 17.45
C PRO A 42 8.69 19.99 16.95
N ILE A 43 8.90 19.85 15.64
CA ILE A 43 9.30 18.60 14.99
C ILE A 43 10.72 18.80 14.44
N LEU A 44 11.62 17.84 14.73
CA LEU A 44 12.99 17.84 14.23
C LEU A 44 13.10 16.92 13.01
N GLN A 45 13.95 17.26 12.05
CA GLN A 45 14.21 16.37 10.92
C GLN A 45 14.96 15.12 11.38
N ALA A 46 14.35 13.94 11.19
CA ALA A 46 15.00 12.66 11.49
C ALA A 46 16.39 12.56 10.83
N GLY A 47 17.39 12.15 11.62
CA GLY A 47 18.80 12.11 11.19
C GLY A 47 19.57 13.43 11.33
N LEU A 48 18.94 14.54 11.75
CA LEU A 48 19.61 15.81 12.06
C LEU A 48 19.42 16.25 13.53
N PRO A 49 20.50 16.53 14.30
CA PRO A 49 21.90 16.43 13.91
C PRO A 49 22.37 14.99 13.67
N ALA A 50 23.40 14.87 12.82
CA ALA A 50 24.10 13.63 12.53
C ALA A 50 25.45 13.59 13.27
N ASN A 51 25.95 12.40 13.58
CA ASN A 51 27.27 12.22 14.19
C ASN A 51 28.38 12.74 13.26
N ALA A 52 29.41 13.37 13.82
CA ALA A 52 30.48 14.00 13.07
C ALA A 52 31.87 13.62 13.61
N SER A 53 32.86 13.68 12.72
CA SER A 53 34.27 13.37 13.02
C SER A 53 35.17 14.46 12.45
N THR A 54 36.12 14.96 13.24
CA THR A 54 37.13 15.94 12.79
C THR A 54 38.48 15.67 13.45
N VAL A 55 39.55 16.29 12.95
CA VAL A 55 40.90 16.20 13.55
C VAL A 55 41.13 17.32 14.55
N VAL A 56 42.07 17.15 15.49
CA VAL A 56 42.47 18.23 16.42
C VAL A 56 42.92 19.48 15.65
N GLY A 57 42.23 20.60 15.90
CA GLY A 57 42.40 21.88 15.20
C GLY A 57 41.65 22.00 13.87
N GLY A 58 40.76 21.06 13.54
CA GLY A 58 39.79 21.18 12.45
C GLY A 58 38.47 21.82 12.92
N ASP A 59 37.59 22.11 11.96
CA ASP A 59 36.26 22.67 12.21
C ASP A 59 35.16 21.61 12.02
N VAL A 60 33.96 21.85 12.53
CA VAL A 60 32.78 20.98 12.35
C VAL A 60 31.47 21.76 12.51
N GLU A 61 30.44 21.38 11.76
CA GLU A 61 29.09 21.96 11.88
C GLU A 61 28.03 20.89 12.18
N PHE A 62 27.17 21.15 13.16
CA PHE A 62 25.97 20.38 13.42
C PHE A 62 24.74 21.17 12.96
N VAL A 63 23.87 20.53 12.18
CA VAL A 63 22.61 21.11 11.69
C VAL A 63 21.43 20.46 12.40
N CYS A 64 20.51 21.27 12.91
CA CYS A 64 19.27 20.85 13.55
C CYS A 64 18.10 21.59 12.91
N LYS A 65 17.44 20.95 11.94
CA LYS A 65 16.36 21.56 11.16
C LYS A 65 15.02 21.38 11.85
N VAL A 66 14.28 22.48 12.00
CA VAL A 66 13.06 22.58 12.79
C VAL A 66 11.84 22.86 11.93
N TYR A 67 10.79 22.09 12.14
CA TYR A 67 9.46 22.34 11.63
C TYR A 67 8.55 22.70 12.82
N SER A 68 8.14 23.96 12.92
CA SER A 68 7.32 24.49 14.02
C SER A 68 6.55 25.72 13.55
N ASP A 69 5.23 25.71 13.76
CA ASP A 69 4.33 26.79 13.32
C ASP A 69 4.31 27.95 14.32
N ALA A 70 4.35 27.62 15.60
CA ALA A 70 4.69 28.56 16.66
C ALA A 70 6.20 28.84 16.65
N GLN A 71 6.59 30.08 16.98
CA GLN A 71 7.99 30.51 16.98
C GLN A 71 8.87 29.57 17.86
N PRO A 72 9.85 28.85 17.28
CA PRO A 72 10.64 27.88 18.03
C PRO A 72 11.80 28.57 18.76
N HIS A 73 11.93 28.25 20.05
CA HIS A 73 13.14 28.53 20.83
C HIS A 73 14.09 27.34 20.73
N ILE A 74 15.23 27.53 20.06
CA ILE A 74 16.27 26.53 19.80
C ILE A 74 17.41 26.72 20.81
N GLN A 75 17.90 25.62 21.40
CA GLN A 75 19.03 25.60 22.31
C GLN A 75 19.97 24.44 21.97
N TRP A 76 21.23 24.77 21.74
CA TRP A 76 22.32 23.79 21.64
C TRP A 76 22.96 23.59 22.99
N ILE A 77 23.04 22.33 23.43
CA ILE A 77 23.49 21.95 24.77
C ILE A 77 24.57 20.87 24.64
N LYS A 78 25.67 20.98 25.39
CA LYS A 78 26.66 19.92 25.56
C LYS A 78 26.66 19.41 27.00
N HIS A 79 26.80 18.10 27.16
CA HIS A 79 27.11 17.46 28.45
C HIS A 79 28.56 17.75 28.85
N VAL A 80 28.76 18.30 30.06
CA VAL A 80 30.08 18.67 30.59
C VAL A 80 30.37 17.89 31.87
N GLU A 81 31.62 17.47 32.06
CA GLU A 81 32.06 16.87 33.31
C GLU A 81 32.60 17.94 34.26
N LYS A 82 32.19 17.90 35.53
CA LYS A 82 32.69 18.78 36.59
C LYS A 82 33.15 17.92 37.75
N ASN A 83 34.42 18.08 38.15
CA ASN A 83 35.09 17.27 39.17
C ASN A 83 34.97 15.74 38.91
N GLY A 84 34.98 15.32 37.65
CA GLY A 84 34.85 13.90 37.25
C GLY A 84 33.42 13.33 37.26
N SER A 85 32.40 14.14 37.59
CA SER A 85 30.99 13.74 37.50
C SER A 85 30.29 14.44 36.33
N LYS A 86 29.36 13.72 35.67
CA LYS A 86 28.39 14.29 34.71
C LYS A 86 27.14 14.85 35.40
N TYR A 87 26.96 14.58 36.69
CA TYR A 87 25.77 14.93 37.47
C TYR A 87 26.14 15.73 38.72
N GLY A 88 25.29 16.69 39.09
CA GLY A 88 25.39 17.42 40.35
C GLY A 88 24.96 16.61 41.57
N PRO A 89 25.15 17.15 42.79
CA PRO A 89 24.70 16.53 44.03
C PRO A 89 23.16 16.48 44.17
N ASP A 90 22.45 17.16 43.28
CA ASP A 90 21.00 17.14 43.07
C ASP A 90 20.54 16.07 42.07
N GLY A 91 21.47 15.32 41.45
CA GLY A 91 21.19 14.33 40.41
C GLY A 91 20.93 14.92 39.02
N LEU A 92 21.02 16.24 38.83
CA LEU A 92 20.81 16.87 37.52
C LEU A 92 22.12 16.85 36.70
N PRO A 93 22.06 16.64 35.37
CA PRO A 93 23.26 16.63 34.54
C PRO A 93 23.89 18.04 34.44
N TYR A 94 25.21 18.11 34.39
CA TYR A 94 25.94 19.36 34.16
C TYR A 94 25.85 19.75 32.67
N LEU A 95 24.90 20.63 32.36
CA LEU A 95 24.62 21.13 31.02
C LEU A 95 25.32 22.46 30.74
N LYS A 96 26.00 22.57 29.59
CA LYS A 96 26.47 23.86 29.05
C LYS A 96 25.67 24.22 27.81
N VAL A 97 24.91 25.31 27.87
CA VAL A 97 24.29 25.91 26.68
C VAL A 97 25.38 26.57 25.85
N LEU A 98 25.49 26.18 24.58
CA LEU A 98 26.50 26.68 23.63
C LEU A 98 25.96 27.79 22.73
N LYS A 99 24.68 27.68 22.34
CA LYS A 99 23.99 28.63 21.47
C LYS A 99 22.49 28.56 21.76
N HIS A 100 21.80 29.69 21.65
CA HIS A 100 20.34 29.75 21.73
C HIS A 100 19.78 30.75 20.72
N SER A 101 18.52 30.58 20.33
CA SER A 101 17.77 31.62 19.61
C SER A 101 17.69 32.90 20.46
N GLY A 102 17.98 34.03 19.84
CA GLY A 102 18.11 35.33 20.48
C GLY A 102 18.50 36.39 19.45
N ILE A 103 18.30 37.67 19.80
CA ILE A 103 18.12 38.81 18.87
C ILE A 103 19.18 38.96 17.76
N ASN A 104 20.41 38.48 17.96
CA ASN A 104 21.51 38.61 16.97
C ASN A 104 21.94 37.30 16.27
N SER A 105 21.21 36.18 16.41
CA SER A 105 21.54 34.90 15.74
C SER A 105 20.67 34.63 14.51
N SER A 106 21.14 35.06 13.33
CA SER A 106 20.47 34.87 12.03
C SER A 106 20.40 33.43 11.52
N ASN A 107 21.08 32.49 12.17
CA ASN A 107 20.96 31.06 11.89
C ASN A 107 21.13 30.25 13.19
N ALA A 108 20.02 29.98 13.89
CA ALA A 108 20.03 29.22 15.15
C ALA A 108 20.04 27.70 14.95
N GLU A 109 19.63 27.23 13.77
CA GLU A 109 19.58 25.81 13.39
C GLU A 109 20.98 25.18 13.23
N VAL A 110 22.02 25.98 13.00
CA VAL A 110 23.40 25.48 12.83
C VAL A 110 24.28 25.83 14.03
N LEU A 111 25.00 24.85 14.55
CA LEU A 111 26.10 25.01 15.51
C LEU A 111 27.43 24.71 14.82
N ALA A 112 28.18 25.75 14.47
CA ALA A 112 29.56 25.63 14.04
C ALA A 112 30.52 25.66 15.23
N LEU A 113 31.52 24.78 15.22
CA LEU A 113 32.63 24.73 16.17
C LEU A 113 33.92 24.83 15.37
N PHE A 114 34.80 25.76 15.77
CA PHE A 114 36.05 26.05 15.05
C PHE A 114 37.26 25.66 15.91
N ASN A 115 38.32 25.16 15.28
CA ASN A 115 39.58 24.76 15.93
C ASN A 115 39.37 23.78 17.11
N VAL A 116 38.63 22.69 16.84
CA VAL A 116 38.13 21.69 17.80
C VAL A 116 39.27 20.98 18.55
N THR A 117 39.14 20.86 19.88
CA THR A 117 40.10 20.16 20.75
C THR A 117 39.61 18.77 21.17
N GLU A 118 40.47 17.93 21.75
CA GLU A 118 40.06 16.61 22.26
C GLU A 118 38.99 16.70 23.37
N ALA A 119 38.99 17.78 24.15
CA ALA A 119 37.95 18.07 25.16
C ALA A 119 36.60 18.49 24.55
N ASP A 120 36.56 18.82 23.25
CA ASP A 120 35.34 19.11 22.52
C ASP A 120 34.60 17.84 22.05
N ALA A 121 35.22 16.65 22.12
CA ALA A 121 34.51 15.39 21.88
C ALA A 121 33.30 15.17 22.82
N GLY A 122 32.35 14.31 22.41
CA GLY A 122 31.19 13.91 23.20
C GLY A 122 29.83 14.27 22.59
N GLU A 123 28.78 14.26 23.42
CA GLU A 123 27.40 14.44 22.99
C GLU A 123 26.95 15.91 22.93
N TYR A 124 26.35 16.27 21.79
CA TYR A 124 25.72 17.56 21.51
C TYR A 124 24.22 17.35 21.27
N ILE A 125 23.39 18.08 22.02
CA ILE A 125 21.94 17.98 21.99
C ILE A 125 21.37 19.27 21.39
N CYS A 126 20.58 19.14 20.32
CA CYS A 126 19.65 20.17 19.92
C CYS A 126 18.34 19.98 20.69
N LYS A 127 17.99 20.94 21.54
CA LYS A 127 16.70 21.04 22.24
C LYS A 127 15.91 22.17 21.61
N VAL A 128 14.65 21.92 21.28
CA VAL A 128 13.75 22.93 20.68
C VAL A 128 12.41 22.92 21.40
N SER A 129 11.92 24.10 21.74
CA SER A 129 10.67 24.30 22.48
C SER A 129 9.83 25.43 21.90
N ASN A 130 8.52 25.27 21.90
CA ASN A 130 7.55 26.35 21.70
C ASN A 130 6.49 26.30 22.83
N TYR A 131 5.44 27.13 22.77
CA TYR A 131 4.43 27.19 23.83
C TYR A 131 3.51 25.95 23.94
N ILE A 132 3.60 24.99 23.01
CA ILE A 132 2.86 23.71 23.04
C ILE A 132 3.73 22.55 23.59
N GLY A 133 5.05 22.63 23.47
CA GLY A 133 5.93 21.59 24.00
C GLY A 133 7.37 21.64 23.50
N GLN A 134 8.10 20.54 23.75
CA GLN A 134 9.52 20.40 23.46
C GLN A 134 9.79 19.13 22.61
N ALA A 135 10.82 19.20 21.77
CA ALA A 135 11.51 18.06 21.18
C ALA A 135 13.02 18.19 21.36
N ASN A 136 13.75 17.08 21.26
CA ASN A 136 15.21 17.06 21.33
C ASN A 136 15.79 15.89 20.53
N GLN A 137 16.97 16.08 19.97
CA GLN A 137 17.76 15.05 19.29
C GLN A 137 19.25 15.33 19.51
N SER A 138 20.05 14.28 19.65
CA SER A 138 21.49 14.39 19.92
C SER A 138 22.35 13.78 18.81
N ALA A 139 23.61 14.21 18.79
CA ALA A 139 24.67 13.71 17.92
C ALA A 139 26.00 13.67 18.68
N TRP A 140 26.90 12.80 18.25
CA TRP A 140 28.22 12.61 18.83
C TRP A 140 29.31 13.28 17.99
N LEU A 141 30.24 13.97 18.65
CA LEU A 141 31.47 14.48 18.06
C LEU A 141 32.66 13.57 18.42
N THR A 142 33.29 13.00 17.39
CA THR A 142 34.55 12.26 17.51
C THR A 142 35.71 13.17 17.09
N VAL A 143 36.71 13.33 17.95
CA VAL A 143 37.92 14.12 17.66
C VAL A 143 39.10 13.17 17.50
N LEU A 144 39.77 13.24 16.35
CA LEU A 144 40.88 12.36 15.99
C LEU A 144 42.23 13.07 16.25
N PRO A 145 43.18 12.40 16.93
CA PRO A 145 44.49 13.00 17.21
C PRO A 145 45.24 13.26 15.90
N LYS A 146 45.91 14.42 15.82
CA LYS A 146 46.61 14.88 14.62
C LYS A 146 47.89 14.06 14.40
N GLN A 147 47.77 12.95 13.67
CA GLN A 147 48.90 12.06 13.37
C GLN A 147 50.07 12.83 12.73
N GLN A 148 51.22 12.80 13.39
CA GLN A 148 52.49 13.16 12.77
C GLN A 148 52.85 12.05 11.77
N ALA A 149 52.96 12.41 10.48
CA ALA A 149 53.10 11.43 9.41
C ALA A 149 54.46 10.70 9.44
N PRO A 150 54.48 9.35 9.47
CA PRO A 150 55.65 8.57 9.10
C PRO A 150 55.70 8.40 7.57
N VAL A 151 56.91 8.45 6.99
CA VAL A 151 57.12 8.23 5.55
C VAL A 151 57.07 6.74 5.22
N ARG A 152 56.34 6.38 4.15
CA ARG A 152 56.50 5.23 3.21
C ARG A 152 55.29 5.20 2.25
N GLU A 153 55.35 4.69 1.02
CA GLU A 153 56.48 4.24 0.17
C GLU A 153 56.11 4.57 -1.30
N LYS A 154 57.04 4.42 -2.26
CA LYS A 154 56.82 4.83 -3.67
C LYS A 154 56.46 3.63 -4.55
N GLU A 155 55.29 3.66 -5.18
CA GLU A 155 54.99 2.83 -6.36
C GLU A 155 54.53 3.70 -7.55
N ILE A 156 54.50 3.11 -8.74
CA ILE A 156 54.69 3.83 -10.02
C ILE A 156 53.34 4.15 -10.69
N PRO A 157 53.10 5.39 -11.16
CA PRO A 157 51.90 5.72 -11.90
C PRO A 157 51.95 5.16 -13.35
N ALA A 158 51.03 4.24 -13.67
CA ALA A 158 50.61 4.02 -15.06
C ALA A 158 49.72 5.19 -15.50
N SER A 159 49.81 5.62 -16.76
CA SER A 159 49.14 6.84 -17.25
C SER A 159 47.63 6.67 -17.42
N PRO A 160 46.79 7.55 -16.81
CA PRO A 160 45.33 7.43 -16.86
C PRO A 160 44.71 7.95 -18.17
N ASP A 161 45.41 8.82 -18.89
CA ASP A 161 44.88 9.65 -19.99
C ASP A 161 44.13 8.87 -21.08
N TYR A 162 44.63 7.66 -21.42
CA TYR A 162 44.02 6.82 -22.46
C TYR A 162 42.64 6.30 -22.09
N LEU A 163 42.36 6.06 -20.81
CA LEU A 163 41.05 5.57 -20.36
C LEU A 163 39.99 6.67 -20.43
N GLU A 164 40.33 7.91 -20.06
CA GLU A 164 39.42 9.05 -20.17
C GLU A 164 39.12 9.36 -21.64
N ILE A 165 40.14 9.36 -22.50
CA ILE A 165 39.97 9.52 -23.97
C ILE A 165 39.05 8.43 -24.54
N ALA A 166 39.23 7.16 -24.15
CA ALA A 166 38.38 6.07 -24.62
C ALA A 166 36.91 6.27 -24.21
N ILE A 167 36.66 6.71 -22.97
CA ILE A 167 35.30 7.01 -22.47
C ILE A 167 34.64 8.13 -23.30
N TYR A 168 35.35 9.23 -23.60
CA TYR A 168 34.81 10.29 -24.45
C TYR A 168 34.52 9.80 -25.89
N CYS A 169 35.42 9.01 -26.50
CA CYS A 169 35.21 8.46 -27.83
C CYS A 169 33.98 7.55 -27.90
N ILE A 170 33.77 6.69 -26.91
CA ILE A 170 32.58 5.81 -26.81
C ILE A 170 31.31 6.65 -26.62
N GLY A 171 31.33 7.66 -25.74
CA GLY A 171 30.19 8.55 -25.51
C GLY A 171 29.75 9.30 -26.76
N VAL A 172 30.69 9.87 -27.52
CA VAL A 172 30.40 10.57 -28.78
C VAL A 172 29.83 9.61 -29.84
N PHE A 173 30.36 8.39 -29.95
CA PHE A 173 29.84 7.38 -30.87
C PHE A 173 28.39 6.99 -30.57
N LEU A 174 28.05 6.74 -29.30
CA LEU A 174 26.68 6.40 -28.89
C LEU A 174 25.69 7.54 -29.18
N ILE A 175 26.08 8.79 -28.97
CA ILE A 175 25.26 9.97 -29.31
C ILE A 175 25.04 10.05 -30.83
N ALA A 176 26.08 9.83 -31.64
CA ALA A 176 25.95 9.81 -33.10
C ALA A 176 24.99 8.70 -33.58
N CYS A 177 25.08 7.49 -33.01
CA CYS A 177 24.15 6.41 -33.29
C CYS A 177 22.70 6.78 -32.95
N MET A 178 22.45 7.39 -31.78
CA MET A 178 21.11 7.86 -31.38
C MET A 178 20.53 8.88 -32.37
N VAL A 179 21.34 9.86 -32.82
CA VAL A 179 20.89 10.86 -33.81
C VAL A 179 20.54 10.20 -35.15
N VAL A 180 21.36 9.26 -35.63
CA VAL A 180 21.08 8.50 -36.86
C VAL A 180 19.80 7.67 -36.73
N ILE A 181 19.58 6.99 -35.59
CA ILE A 181 18.36 6.23 -35.31
C ILE A 181 17.13 7.15 -35.35
N VAL A 182 17.18 8.32 -34.70
CA VAL A 182 16.09 9.30 -34.73
C VAL A 182 15.79 9.77 -36.16
N ILE A 183 16.83 10.08 -36.97
CA ILE A 183 16.65 10.50 -38.37
C ILE A 183 15.99 9.37 -39.18
N VAL A 184 16.49 8.14 -39.09
CA VAL A 184 15.93 6.96 -39.81
C VAL A 184 14.49 6.67 -39.37
N CYS A 185 14.18 6.77 -38.07
CA CYS A 185 12.81 6.64 -37.56
C CYS A 185 11.90 7.71 -38.17
N ARG A 186 12.30 8.99 -38.17
CA ARG A 186 11.47 10.06 -38.76
C ARG A 186 11.29 9.87 -40.26
N MET A 187 12.34 9.51 -41.01
CA MET A 187 12.25 9.20 -42.45
C MET A 187 11.34 8.01 -42.77
N LYS A 188 11.22 7.02 -41.87
CA LYS A 188 10.26 5.90 -42.02
C LYS A 188 8.81 6.25 -41.65
N THR A 189 8.56 7.42 -41.04
CA THR A 189 7.20 7.84 -40.62
C THR A 189 6.49 8.83 -41.55
N THR A 190 7.16 9.34 -42.59
CA THR A 190 6.58 10.39 -43.48
C THR A 190 5.75 9.84 -44.65
N THR A 191 5.79 8.53 -44.93
CA THR A 191 5.20 7.93 -46.14
C THR A 191 3.86 7.22 -45.90
N LYS A 192 2.83 7.99 -45.49
CA LYS A 192 1.41 7.76 -45.85
C LYS A 192 0.49 8.87 -45.32
N LYS A 193 -0.10 9.63 -46.25
CA LYS A 193 -1.38 10.33 -46.08
C LYS A 193 -2.24 10.03 -47.31
N PRO A 194 -3.49 9.56 -47.14
CA PRO A 194 -4.56 9.85 -48.07
C PRO A 194 -5.24 11.16 -47.65
N ASP A 195 -5.51 12.05 -48.60
CA ASP A 195 -6.38 13.19 -48.35
C ASP A 195 -7.85 12.78 -48.49
N PHE A 196 -8.70 13.27 -47.60
CA PHE A 196 -10.13 13.43 -47.91
C PHE A 196 -10.72 14.61 -47.14
N SER A 197 -11.36 15.51 -47.87
CA SER A 197 -11.97 16.73 -47.35
C SER A 197 -13.49 16.66 -47.46
N SER A 198 -14.18 16.67 -46.34
CA SER A 198 -15.63 16.91 -46.30
C SER A 198 -16.07 17.34 -44.90
N GLN A 199 -16.68 18.53 -44.80
CA GLN A 199 -17.62 18.80 -43.71
C GLN A 199 -18.94 18.09 -44.02
N PRO A 200 -19.73 17.77 -42.99
CA PRO A 200 -20.96 18.56 -42.83
C PRO A 200 -21.12 19.13 -41.41
N ALA A 201 -22.20 19.89 -41.19
CA ALA A 201 -22.39 20.74 -40.03
C ALA A 201 -23.26 20.10 -38.92
N VAL A 202 -22.96 20.51 -37.68
CA VAL A 202 -23.88 20.78 -36.56
C VAL A 202 -25.10 19.87 -36.37
N HIS A 203 -25.14 19.19 -35.22
CA HIS A 203 -26.28 19.27 -34.31
C HIS A 203 -25.82 19.18 -32.84
N LYS A 204 -25.98 20.26 -32.06
CA LYS A 204 -25.82 20.23 -30.60
C LYS A 204 -27.06 19.59 -29.97
N LEU A 205 -26.90 18.63 -29.06
CA LEU A 205 -27.98 18.20 -28.16
C LEU A 205 -27.46 17.71 -26.79
N THR A 206 -26.62 18.50 -26.13
CA THR A 206 -26.11 18.22 -24.78
C THR A 206 -27.27 18.18 -23.77
N LYS A 207 -27.66 16.99 -23.29
CA LYS A 207 -28.59 16.83 -22.17
C LYS A 207 -27.81 16.57 -20.88
N ARG A 208 -28.07 17.41 -19.87
CA ARG A 208 -27.31 17.51 -18.62
C ARG A 208 -27.68 16.41 -17.62
N ILE A 209 -26.71 15.98 -16.82
CA ILE A 209 -26.92 15.18 -15.61
C ILE A 209 -27.33 16.14 -14.46
N PRO A 210 -28.50 15.98 -13.81
CA PRO A 210 -28.95 16.89 -12.76
C PRO A 210 -28.51 16.44 -11.36
N LEU A 211 -27.34 16.89 -10.89
CA LEU A 211 -26.93 16.70 -9.49
C LEU A 211 -27.71 17.65 -8.56
N ARG A 212 -28.31 17.12 -7.49
CA ARG A 212 -29.19 17.90 -6.59
C ARG A 212 -28.46 18.33 -5.32
N ARG A 213 -27.96 19.57 -5.31
CA ARG A 213 -27.39 20.21 -4.11
C ARG A 213 -28.44 20.41 -3.01
N GLN A 214 -28.34 19.67 -1.92
CA GLN A 214 -28.95 20.06 -0.65
C GLN A 214 -28.10 21.14 0.01
N VAL A 215 -28.74 22.17 0.58
CA VAL A 215 -28.08 23.24 1.33
C VAL A 215 -28.59 23.20 2.76
N SER A 216 -27.73 22.77 3.68
CA SER A 216 -27.80 23.19 5.08
C SER A 216 -27.04 24.51 5.21
N ALA A 217 -27.62 25.47 5.93
CA ALA A 217 -27.02 26.78 6.15
C ALA A 217 -25.97 26.76 7.29
N GLU A 218 -25.22 27.86 7.40
CA GLU A 218 -24.14 28.12 8.39
C GLU A 218 -22.87 27.26 8.17
N SER A 219 -21.65 27.80 7.98
CA SER A 219 -21.20 29.20 7.96
C SER A 219 -20.04 29.42 6.96
N SER A 220 -19.61 30.67 6.77
CA SER A 220 -18.87 31.14 5.58
C SER A 220 -17.37 31.48 5.77
N SER A 221 -16.50 30.84 4.98
CA SER A 221 -15.22 31.38 4.45
C SER A 221 -14.55 30.32 3.53
N SER A 222 -14.61 30.40 2.20
CA SER A 222 -13.93 31.33 1.26
C SER A 222 -12.50 30.93 0.85
N MET A 223 -12.41 30.07 -0.17
CA MET A 223 -11.40 30.07 -1.26
C MET A 223 -9.89 30.20 -0.90
N ASN A 224 -9.15 29.10 -0.99
CA ASN A 224 -8.11 28.89 -2.03
C ASN A 224 -7.51 27.47 -1.95
N SER A 225 -7.17 26.86 -3.09
CA SER A 225 -6.51 25.54 -3.15
C SER A 225 -5.68 25.36 -4.42
N ASN A 226 -4.39 25.67 -4.34
CA ASN A 226 -3.45 25.48 -5.45
C ASN A 226 -2.87 24.05 -5.43
N THR A 227 -3.41 23.17 -6.26
CA THR A 227 -2.82 21.86 -6.58
C THR A 227 -2.68 21.73 -8.10
N PRO A 228 -1.63 21.07 -8.64
CA PRO A 228 -1.49 20.79 -10.06
C PRO A 228 -2.35 19.57 -10.48
N LEU A 229 -3.62 19.57 -10.09
CA LEU A 229 -4.62 18.64 -10.62
C LEU A 229 -5.12 19.12 -12.00
N VAL A 230 -5.86 18.25 -12.69
CA VAL A 230 -6.43 18.50 -14.02
C VAL A 230 -7.04 19.91 -14.09
N ARG A 231 -6.61 20.70 -15.08
CA ARG A 231 -7.03 22.11 -15.22
C ARG A 231 -8.50 22.19 -15.66
N ILE A 232 -9.42 22.17 -14.70
CA ILE A 232 -10.85 22.37 -14.91
C ILE A 232 -11.06 23.77 -15.52
N THR A 233 -11.20 23.85 -16.85
CA THR A 233 -11.44 25.11 -17.55
C THR A 233 -12.93 25.34 -17.75
N THR A 234 -13.57 25.96 -16.76
CA THR A 234 -14.90 26.57 -16.92
C THR A 234 -14.84 27.72 -17.95
N ARG A 235 -15.00 27.38 -19.23
CA ARG A 235 -15.01 28.35 -20.33
C ARG A 235 -16.34 29.10 -20.38
N LEU A 236 -16.40 30.22 -19.67
CA LEU A 236 -17.42 31.26 -19.84
C LEU A 236 -17.47 31.72 -21.30
N SER A 237 -18.31 31.06 -22.11
CA SER A 237 -18.49 31.32 -23.53
C SER A 237 -19.62 32.30 -23.71
N SER A 238 -19.29 33.59 -23.76
CA SER A 238 -20.24 34.69 -23.74
C SER A 238 -20.99 34.87 -25.07
N THR A 239 -22.16 34.23 -25.21
CA THR A 239 -23.16 34.58 -26.24
C THR A 239 -24.58 34.57 -25.65
N ALA A 240 -25.10 35.78 -25.42
CA ALA A 240 -26.50 36.22 -25.29
C ALA A 240 -27.62 35.27 -24.80
N ASP A 241 -28.36 35.77 -23.81
CA ASP A 241 -29.84 35.71 -23.71
C ASP A 241 -30.54 34.36 -23.50
N THR A 242 -30.30 33.74 -22.33
CA THR A 242 -31.36 33.01 -21.61
C THR A 242 -31.08 33.06 -20.10
N PRO A 243 -32.07 33.30 -19.21
CA PRO A 243 -31.85 33.28 -17.76
C PRO A 243 -31.62 31.83 -17.27
N MET A 244 -30.34 31.44 -17.16
CA MET A 244 -29.93 30.17 -16.56
C MET A 244 -30.15 30.17 -15.04
N LEU A 245 -30.70 29.09 -14.51
CA LEU A 245 -30.72 28.83 -13.07
C LEU A 245 -29.28 28.70 -12.53
N ALA A 246 -28.93 29.51 -11.53
CA ALA A 246 -27.66 29.36 -10.82
C ALA A 246 -27.70 28.09 -9.95
N GLY A 247 -26.76 27.15 -10.17
CA GLY A 247 -26.58 26.00 -9.27
C GLY A 247 -26.12 24.68 -9.89
N VAL A 248 -26.02 24.56 -11.22
CA VAL A 248 -25.51 23.33 -11.88
C VAL A 248 -24.01 23.45 -12.12
N SER A 249 -23.25 22.47 -11.62
CA SER A 249 -21.81 22.32 -11.89
C SER A 249 -21.61 21.65 -13.24
N GLU A 250 -20.84 22.25 -14.15
CA GLU A 250 -20.54 21.67 -15.47
C GLU A 250 -19.20 20.93 -15.40
N TYR A 251 -19.25 19.60 -15.51
CA TYR A 251 -18.10 18.70 -15.38
C TYR A 251 -17.94 17.86 -16.65
N GLU A 252 -17.07 18.29 -17.55
CA GLU A 252 -16.70 17.55 -18.76
C GLU A 252 -15.48 16.65 -18.46
N LEU A 253 -15.64 15.33 -18.64
CA LEU A 253 -14.52 14.39 -18.59
C LEU A 253 -13.76 14.42 -19.93
N PRO A 254 -12.41 14.44 -19.92
CA PRO A 254 -11.65 14.37 -21.16
C PRO A 254 -11.83 13.00 -21.83
N GLU A 255 -12.05 13.01 -23.15
CA GLU A 255 -12.15 11.78 -23.94
C GLU A 255 -10.82 10.99 -23.91
N ASP A 256 -10.91 9.68 -23.70
CA ASP A 256 -9.78 8.75 -23.76
C ASP A 256 -10.08 7.61 -24.75
N PRO A 257 -9.82 7.80 -26.07
CA PRO A 257 -10.20 6.85 -27.11
C PRO A 257 -9.54 5.46 -27.02
N LYS A 258 -8.60 5.26 -26.08
CA LYS A 258 -8.05 3.92 -25.77
C LYS A 258 -9.05 3.08 -24.97
N TRP A 259 -9.82 3.72 -24.10
CA TRP A 259 -10.70 3.12 -23.10
C TRP A 259 -12.19 3.42 -23.31
N GLU A 260 -12.54 4.46 -24.06
CA GLU A 260 -13.94 4.80 -24.37
C GLU A 260 -14.65 3.66 -25.10
N PHE A 261 -15.86 3.32 -24.65
CA PHE A 261 -16.68 2.22 -25.16
C PHE A 261 -18.04 2.74 -25.66
N PRO A 262 -18.48 2.37 -26.88
CA PRO A 262 -19.73 2.86 -27.48
C PRO A 262 -20.97 2.43 -26.68
N ARG A 263 -21.77 3.41 -26.24
CA ARG A 263 -22.95 3.21 -25.38
C ARG A 263 -24.03 2.32 -26.01
N ASP A 264 -24.17 2.35 -27.34
CA ASP A 264 -25.10 1.51 -28.10
C ASP A 264 -24.77 0.01 -28.05
N LYS A 265 -23.55 -0.36 -27.64
CA LYS A 265 -23.10 -1.74 -27.48
C LYS A 265 -23.12 -2.25 -26.04
N LEU A 266 -23.60 -1.44 -25.09
CA LEU A 266 -23.67 -1.77 -23.66
C LEU A 266 -25.13 -1.93 -23.21
N THR A 267 -25.58 -3.17 -23.07
CA THR A 267 -26.94 -3.47 -22.58
C THR A 267 -26.90 -3.69 -21.08
N LEU A 268 -27.36 -2.70 -20.30
CA LEU A 268 -27.45 -2.82 -18.84
C LEU A 268 -28.53 -3.84 -18.43
N GLY A 269 -28.26 -4.60 -17.36
CA GLY A 269 -29.10 -5.65 -16.82
C GLY A 269 -29.35 -5.48 -15.32
N LYS A 270 -29.40 -6.60 -14.57
CA LYS A 270 -29.74 -6.61 -13.15
C LYS A 270 -28.69 -5.90 -12.27
N PRO A 271 -29.09 -5.24 -11.17
CA PRO A 271 -28.14 -4.81 -10.14
C PRO A 271 -27.44 -6.02 -9.52
N LEU A 272 -26.14 -5.85 -9.22
CA LEU A 272 -25.29 -6.83 -8.55
C LEU A 272 -25.01 -6.42 -7.09
N GLY A 273 -24.98 -5.11 -6.81
CA GLY A 273 -24.83 -4.59 -5.47
C GLY A 273 -24.83 -3.07 -5.43
N GLU A 274 -25.06 -2.51 -4.25
CA GLU A 274 -25.03 -1.07 -4.00
C GLU A 274 -24.05 -0.75 -2.88
N GLY A 275 -23.09 0.12 -3.20
CA GLY A 275 -22.14 0.67 -2.23
C GLY A 275 -22.66 1.96 -1.59
N CYS A 276 -21.81 2.55 -0.75
CA CYS A 276 -22.03 3.90 -0.22
C CYS A 276 -21.79 5.00 -1.28
N PHE A 277 -21.10 4.69 -2.38
CA PHE A 277 -20.58 5.66 -3.36
C PHE A 277 -21.08 5.41 -4.80
N GLY A 278 -22.02 4.49 -4.99
CA GLY A 278 -22.50 4.10 -6.32
C GLY A 278 -23.27 2.78 -6.35
N GLN A 279 -23.72 2.39 -7.55
CA GLN A 279 -24.35 1.11 -7.86
C GLN A 279 -23.48 0.31 -8.83
N VAL A 280 -23.48 -1.01 -8.72
CA VAL A 280 -22.87 -1.92 -9.68
C VAL A 280 -23.97 -2.77 -10.31
N VAL A 281 -24.05 -2.78 -11.64
CA VAL A 281 -24.98 -3.60 -12.42
C VAL A 281 -24.24 -4.60 -13.29
N MET A 282 -24.88 -5.71 -13.60
CA MET A 282 -24.49 -6.60 -14.69
C MET A 282 -24.84 -5.92 -16.02
N ALA A 283 -24.02 -6.11 -17.05
CA ALA A 283 -24.34 -5.70 -18.41
C ALA A 283 -23.76 -6.68 -19.44
N GLU A 284 -24.29 -6.66 -20.66
CA GLU A 284 -23.70 -7.32 -21.83
C GLU A 284 -23.02 -6.28 -22.71
N ALA A 285 -21.73 -6.48 -23.01
CA ALA A 285 -20.93 -5.57 -23.81
C ALA A 285 -20.48 -6.23 -25.12
N VAL A 286 -21.00 -5.76 -26.26
CA VAL A 286 -20.75 -6.37 -27.58
C VAL A 286 -19.43 -5.87 -28.17
N GLY A 287 -18.47 -6.78 -28.36
CA GLY A 287 -17.17 -6.47 -28.95
C GLY A 287 -16.27 -5.61 -28.08
N ILE A 288 -16.40 -5.71 -26.75
CA ILE A 288 -15.46 -5.11 -25.78
C ILE A 288 -14.10 -5.81 -25.81
N ASP A 289 -14.09 -7.11 -26.13
CA ASP A 289 -12.88 -7.80 -26.58
C ASP A 289 -12.63 -7.52 -28.06
N LYS A 290 -11.43 -7.01 -28.35
CA LYS A 290 -10.99 -6.61 -29.69
C LYS A 290 -10.58 -7.81 -30.55
N GLU A 291 -10.33 -8.97 -29.95
CA GLU A 291 -10.11 -10.26 -30.65
C GLU A 291 -11.45 -10.93 -31.03
N LYS A 292 -12.52 -10.63 -30.27
CA LYS A 292 -13.88 -11.18 -30.44
C LYS A 292 -14.93 -10.08 -30.70
N PRO A 293 -14.79 -9.24 -31.75
CA PRO A 293 -15.58 -7.99 -31.94
C PRO A 293 -17.08 -8.18 -32.24
N LYS A 294 -17.58 -9.41 -32.29
CA LYS A 294 -19.01 -9.75 -32.46
C LYS A 294 -19.61 -10.48 -31.24
N GLU A 295 -18.79 -10.82 -30.25
CA GLU A 295 -19.22 -11.57 -29.08
C GLU A 295 -19.78 -10.60 -28.03
N ALA A 296 -20.88 -10.97 -27.39
CA ALA A 296 -21.35 -10.32 -26.18
C ALA A 296 -20.62 -10.92 -24.99
N ILE A 297 -20.07 -10.08 -24.12
CA ILE A 297 -19.39 -10.50 -22.90
C ILE A 297 -20.12 -9.89 -21.71
N THR A 298 -20.47 -10.74 -20.74
CA THR A 298 -21.01 -10.32 -19.45
C THR A 298 -19.95 -9.55 -18.67
N VAL A 299 -20.25 -8.30 -18.33
CA VAL A 299 -19.39 -7.37 -17.62
C VAL A 299 -20.10 -6.80 -16.39
N ALA A 300 -19.34 -6.22 -15.48
CA ALA A 300 -19.89 -5.39 -14.40
C ALA A 300 -19.67 -3.91 -14.74
N VAL A 301 -20.68 -3.08 -14.47
CA VAL A 301 -20.63 -1.63 -14.71
C VAL A 301 -20.85 -0.89 -13.40
N LYS A 302 -19.84 -0.14 -12.95
CA LYS A 302 -19.92 0.75 -11.78
C LYS A 302 -20.38 2.13 -12.24
N MET A 303 -21.39 2.68 -11.59
CA MET A 303 -22.02 3.95 -11.93
C MET A 303 -22.54 4.68 -10.68
N LEU A 304 -22.86 5.96 -10.83
CA LEU A 304 -23.48 6.75 -9.77
C LEU A 304 -24.96 6.39 -9.58
N LYS A 305 -25.47 6.68 -8.38
CA LYS A 305 -26.91 6.63 -8.06
C LYS A 305 -27.59 7.96 -8.38
N ASP A 306 -28.92 7.96 -8.41
CA ASP A 306 -29.74 9.18 -8.60
C ASP A 306 -29.56 10.23 -7.48
N ASP A 307 -29.13 9.80 -6.29
CA ASP A 307 -28.86 10.65 -5.11
C ASP A 307 -27.36 10.97 -4.91
N ALA A 308 -26.50 10.61 -5.86
CA ALA A 308 -25.06 10.77 -5.74
C ALA A 308 -24.59 12.24 -5.64
N THR A 309 -23.48 12.45 -4.94
CA THR A 309 -22.85 13.76 -4.74
C THR A 309 -21.69 14.01 -5.72
N GLU A 310 -21.23 15.26 -5.81
CA GLU A 310 -20.00 15.62 -6.54
C GLU A 310 -18.77 14.85 -6.02
N LYS A 311 -18.79 14.44 -4.74
CA LYS A 311 -17.72 13.61 -4.17
C LYS A 311 -17.75 12.19 -4.72
N ASP A 312 -18.92 11.59 -4.90
CA ASP A 312 -19.05 10.22 -5.41
C ASP A 312 -18.62 10.15 -6.88
N LEU A 313 -18.93 11.19 -7.67
CA LEU A 313 -18.36 11.37 -9.01
C LEU A 313 -16.82 11.45 -8.97
N SER A 314 -16.26 12.26 -8.08
CA SER A 314 -14.81 12.41 -7.94
C SER A 314 -14.10 11.12 -7.51
N ASP A 315 -14.69 10.37 -6.57
CA ASP A 315 -14.15 9.08 -6.13
C ASP A 315 -14.25 8.01 -7.24
N LEU A 316 -15.36 7.95 -8.01
CA LEU A 316 -15.52 7.04 -9.15
C LEU A 316 -14.56 7.35 -10.30
N VAL A 317 -14.32 8.63 -10.60
CA VAL A 317 -13.31 9.07 -11.58
C VAL A 317 -11.90 8.72 -11.09
N SER A 318 -11.61 8.95 -9.81
CA SER A 318 -10.32 8.56 -9.21
C SER A 318 -10.08 7.06 -9.26
N GLU A 319 -11.12 6.24 -9.12
CA GLU A 319 -11.04 4.78 -9.24
C GLU A 319 -10.77 4.34 -10.68
N MET A 320 -11.48 4.90 -11.66
CA MET A 320 -11.26 4.63 -13.08
C MET A 320 -9.80 4.93 -13.48
N GLU A 321 -9.29 6.11 -13.15
CA GLU A 321 -7.90 6.48 -13.47
C GLU A 321 -6.87 5.62 -12.72
N MET A 322 -7.14 5.24 -11.47
CA MET A 322 -6.29 4.30 -10.73
C MET A 322 -6.21 2.94 -11.46
N MET A 323 -7.34 2.40 -11.93
CA MET A 323 -7.37 1.15 -12.68
C MET A 323 -6.67 1.26 -14.05
N LYS A 324 -6.73 2.42 -14.73
CA LYS A 324 -5.94 2.68 -15.95
C LYS A 324 -4.43 2.62 -15.71
N MET A 325 -3.97 3.10 -14.55
CA MET A 325 -2.54 3.12 -14.17
C MET A 325 -2.03 1.76 -13.69
N ILE A 326 -2.83 1.01 -12.91
CA ILE A 326 -2.46 -0.31 -12.39
C ILE A 326 -2.17 -1.32 -13.51
N GLY A 327 -2.87 -1.23 -14.65
CA GLY A 327 -2.68 -2.17 -15.76
C GLY A 327 -3.52 -3.43 -15.61
N LYS A 328 -2.97 -4.60 -15.97
CA LYS A 328 -3.71 -5.88 -16.00
C LYS A 328 -2.98 -6.99 -15.24
N HIS A 329 -3.71 -7.69 -14.37
CA HIS A 329 -3.21 -8.87 -13.67
C HIS A 329 -4.31 -9.94 -13.51
N LYS A 330 -3.93 -11.21 -13.33
CA LYS A 330 -4.89 -12.32 -13.16
C LYS A 330 -5.76 -12.11 -11.91
N ASN A 331 -5.12 -11.72 -10.81
CA ASN A 331 -5.74 -11.64 -9.48
C ASN A 331 -6.18 -10.22 -9.07
N ILE A 332 -6.48 -9.39 -10.06
CA ILE A 332 -7.09 -8.06 -9.91
C ILE A 332 -8.33 -8.02 -10.82
N ILE A 333 -9.36 -7.26 -10.43
CA ILE A 333 -10.49 -6.94 -11.29
C ILE A 333 -10.02 -5.92 -12.34
N ASN A 334 -9.96 -6.32 -13.61
CA ASN A 334 -9.36 -5.51 -14.67
C ASN A 334 -10.39 -4.54 -15.27
N LEU A 335 -9.93 -3.32 -15.59
CA LEU A 335 -10.69 -2.39 -16.41
C LEU A 335 -10.79 -2.93 -17.84
N LEU A 336 -11.99 -2.86 -18.42
CA LEU A 336 -12.28 -3.27 -19.80
C LEU A 336 -12.54 -2.04 -20.69
N GLY A 337 -13.24 -1.04 -20.16
CA GLY A 337 -13.51 0.24 -20.83
C GLY A 337 -14.30 1.19 -19.94
N ALA A 338 -14.71 2.33 -20.49
CA ALA A 338 -15.61 3.27 -19.83
C ALA A 338 -16.52 3.97 -20.85
N CYS A 339 -17.66 4.50 -20.43
CA CYS A 339 -18.42 5.49 -21.20
C CYS A 339 -18.33 6.82 -20.46
N THR A 340 -17.48 7.73 -20.92
CA THR A 340 -17.23 9.04 -20.33
C THR A 340 -17.97 10.16 -21.05
N GLN A 341 -18.21 10.02 -22.36
CA GLN A 341 -18.81 11.07 -23.21
C GLN A 341 -20.34 10.91 -23.34
N ASP A 342 -21.05 12.01 -23.62
CA ASP A 342 -22.49 12.06 -23.98
C ASP A 342 -23.45 11.24 -23.08
N GLY A 343 -23.21 11.20 -21.77
CA GLY A 343 -24.11 10.52 -20.82
C GLY A 343 -23.50 10.32 -19.42
N PRO A 344 -24.15 9.53 -18.55
CA PRO A 344 -23.61 9.21 -17.22
C PRO A 344 -22.29 8.43 -17.31
N LEU A 345 -21.39 8.65 -16.35
CA LEU A 345 -20.13 7.90 -16.26
C LEU A 345 -20.40 6.43 -15.95
N TYR A 346 -19.99 5.55 -16.87
CA TYR A 346 -19.99 4.11 -16.68
C TYR A 346 -18.55 3.58 -16.69
N VAL A 347 -18.13 2.90 -15.63
CA VAL A 347 -16.82 2.24 -15.54
C VAL A 347 -17.03 0.74 -15.72
N ILE A 348 -16.49 0.16 -16.80
CA ILE A 348 -16.77 -1.21 -17.24
C ILE A 348 -15.61 -2.12 -16.87
N VAL A 349 -15.87 -3.12 -16.03
CA VAL A 349 -14.88 -4.03 -15.46
C VAL A 349 -15.30 -5.49 -15.67
N GLU A 350 -14.35 -6.42 -15.47
CA GLU A 350 -14.63 -7.86 -15.50
C GLU A 350 -15.79 -8.25 -14.57
N TYR A 351 -16.66 -9.17 -15.02
CA TYR A 351 -17.67 -9.78 -14.16
C TYR A 351 -17.09 -10.95 -13.34
N ALA A 352 -17.53 -11.08 -12.09
CA ALA A 352 -17.14 -12.15 -11.18
C ALA A 352 -18.41 -12.84 -10.64
N SER A 353 -18.75 -13.99 -11.22
CA SER A 353 -20.06 -14.64 -11.07
C SER A 353 -20.34 -15.19 -9.67
N LYS A 354 -19.31 -15.57 -8.91
CA LYS A 354 -19.46 -16.15 -7.56
C LYS A 354 -19.41 -15.09 -6.43
N GLY A 355 -19.50 -13.81 -6.78
CA GLY A 355 -19.70 -12.70 -5.84
C GLY A 355 -18.43 -12.32 -5.06
N ASN A 356 -18.60 -11.79 -3.85
CA ASN A 356 -17.49 -11.41 -2.97
C ASN A 356 -16.99 -12.59 -2.12
N LEU A 357 -15.70 -12.60 -1.79
CA LEU A 357 -15.04 -13.71 -1.10
C LEU A 357 -15.63 -13.97 0.29
N ARG A 358 -16.05 -12.94 1.04
CA ARG A 358 -16.62 -13.11 2.38
C ARG A 358 -17.87 -13.99 2.35
N GLU A 359 -18.82 -13.67 1.47
CA GLU A 359 -20.06 -14.45 1.37
C GLU A 359 -19.86 -15.76 0.61
N TYR A 360 -18.92 -15.81 -0.35
CA TYR A 360 -18.47 -17.05 -1.00
C TYR A 360 -17.94 -18.09 0.01
N LEU A 361 -17.16 -17.66 1.00
CA LEU A 361 -16.64 -18.51 2.08
C LEU A 361 -17.73 -18.91 3.07
N ARG A 362 -18.61 -17.97 3.44
CA ARG A 362 -19.74 -18.23 4.37
C ARG A 362 -20.71 -19.27 3.82
N ALA A 363 -21.02 -19.22 2.53
CA ALA A 363 -21.85 -20.21 1.84
C ALA A 363 -21.22 -21.62 1.79
N ARG A 364 -19.95 -21.77 2.16
CA ARG A 364 -19.19 -23.05 2.17
C ARG A 364 -18.72 -23.45 3.57
N ARG A 365 -19.33 -22.88 4.62
CA ARG A 365 -19.11 -23.29 6.02
C ARG A 365 -19.68 -24.69 6.29
N PRO A 366 -19.02 -25.51 7.13
CA PRO A 366 -19.63 -26.73 7.66
C PRO A 366 -20.96 -26.44 8.38
N PRO A 367 -21.97 -27.31 8.27
CA PRO A 367 -23.23 -27.18 9.01
C PRO A 367 -23.01 -27.03 10.52
N GLY A 368 -23.85 -26.23 11.18
CA GLY A 368 -23.77 -25.97 12.62
C GLY A 368 -22.80 -24.87 13.06
N MET A 369 -21.99 -24.29 12.15
CA MET A 369 -21.27 -23.05 12.46
C MET A 369 -22.19 -21.81 12.41
N GLU A 370 -21.84 -20.76 13.16
CA GLU A 370 -22.49 -19.44 13.04
C GLU A 370 -22.51 -18.97 11.58
N TYR A 371 -23.54 -18.20 11.21
CA TYR A 371 -23.76 -17.70 9.84
C TYR A 371 -23.93 -18.80 8.76
N SER A 372 -24.11 -20.07 9.11
CA SER A 372 -24.71 -21.03 8.18
C SER A 372 -26.18 -20.65 7.97
N TYR A 373 -26.57 -20.36 6.72
CA TYR A 373 -27.95 -19.96 6.38
C TYR A 373 -28.96 -21.11 6.48
N ASP A 374 -28.47 -22.36 6.55
CA ASP A 374 -29.25 -23.57 6.75
C ASP A 374 -28.47 -24.48 7.71
N ILE A 375 -29.17 -25.11 8.66
CA ILE A 375 -28.56 -25.99 9.67
C ILE A 375 -28.44 -27.43 9.13
N ASN A 376 -29.28 -27.81 8.16
CA ASN A 376 -29.40 -29.20 7.69
C ASN A 376 -28.78 -29.44 6.30
N ARG A 377 -28.33 -28.38 5.62
CA ARG A 377 -27.84 -28.45 4.24
C ARG A 377 -26.32 -28.43 4.18
N VAL A 378 -25.73 -29.58 3.86
CA VAL A 378 -24.31 -29.69 3.51
C VAL A 378 -24.05 -28.85 2.24
N PRO A 379 -23.02 -27.98 2.20
CA PRO A 379 -22.66 -27.27 0.99
C PRO A 379 -22.27 -28.22 -0.16
N GLU A 380 -22.74 -27.95 -1.37
CA GLU A 380 -22.41 -28.71 -2.58
C GLU A 380 -20.90 -28.61 -2.94
N GLU A 381 -20.25 -27.52 -2.54
CA GLU A 381 -18.79 -27.34 -2.53
C GLU A 381 -18.36 -26.94 -1.10
N GLN A 382 -17.51 -27.72 -0.43
CA GLN A 382 -16.84 -27.29 0.81
C GLN A 382 -15.43 -26.77 0.51
N MET A 383 -14.95 -25.78 1.27
CA MET A 383 -13.59 -25.27 1.13
C MET A 383 -12.58 -26.20 1.80
N THR A 384 -11.69 -26.83 1.03
CA THR A 384 -10.57 -27.58 1.60
C THR A 384 -9.50 -26.63 2.16
N PHE A 385 -8.61 -27.15 3.00
CA PHE A 385 -7.44 -26.39 3.47
C PHE A 385 -6.58 -25.88 2.29
N LYS A 386 -6.39 -26.73 1.27
CA LYS A 386 -5.69 -26.42 0.01
C LYS A 386 -6.35 -25.26 -0.75
N ASP A 387 -7.67 -25.18 -0.79
CA ASP A 387 -8.40 -24.06 -1.41
C ASP A 387 -8.20 -22.74 -0.65
N LEU A 388 -8.12 -22.78 0.67
CA LEU A 388 -7.85 -21.60 1.51
C LEU A 388 -6.41 -21.10 1.33
N VAL A 389 -5.41 -22.00 1.22
CA VAL A 389 -4.03 -21.64 0.88
C VAL A 389 -3.96 -21.09 -0.55
N SER A 390 -4.60 -21.75 -1.53
CA SER A 390 -4.69 -21.28 -2.93
C SER A 390 -5.34 -19.90 -3.05
N CYS A 391 -6.43 -19.65 -2.31
CA CYS A 391 -7.08 -18.35 -2.21
C CYS A 391 -6.11 -17.28 -1.70
N THR A 392 -5.40 -17.58 -0.60
CA THR A 392 -4.43 -16.69 0.03
C THR A 392 -3.24 -16.38 -0.89
N TYR A 393 -2.67 -17.40 -1.53
CA TYR A 393 -1.59 -17.29 -2.51
C TYR A 393 -1.96 -16.40 -3.71
N GLN A 394 -3.14 -16.62 -4.29
CA GLN A 394 -3.67 -15.82 -5.39
C GLN A 394 -3.77 -14.33 -5.02
N LEU A 395 -4.16 -14.04 -3.78
CA LEU A 395 -4.31 -12.68 -3.27
C LEU A 395 -2.96 -12.03 -2.92
N ALA A 396 -2.01 -12.79 -2.39
CA ALA A 396 -0.63 -12.33 -2.20
C ALA A 396 -0.01 -11.88 -3.53
N ARG A 397 -0.18 -12.66 -4.61
CA ARG A 397 0.26 -12.30 -5.97
C ARG A 397 -0.43 -11.06 -6.53
N GLY A 398 -1.72 -10.88 -6.23
CA GLY A 398 -2.45 -9.66 -6.59
C GLY A 398 -1.86 -8.41 -5.91
N MET A 399 -1.52 -8.52 -4.63
CA MET A 399 -0.92 -7.43 -3.85
C MET A 399 0.57 -7.20 -4.17
N GLU A 400 1.34 -8.23 -4.49
CA GLU A 400 2.70 -8.11 -5.02
C GLU A 400 2.71 -7.29 -6.31
N TYR A 401 1.78 -7.59 -7.23
CA TYR A 401 1.62 -6.81 -8.45
C TYR A 401 1.28 -5.33 -8.14
N LEU A 402 0.32 -5.05 -7.25
CA LEU A 402 -0.01 -3.67 -6.85
C LEU A 402 1.20 -2.91 -6.25
N ALA A 403 1.99 -3.56 -5.39
CA ALA A 403 3.20 -2.97 -4.83
C ALA A 403 4.32 -2.76 -5.88
N SER A 404 4.38 -3.62 -6.91
CA SER A 404 5.27 -3.40 -8.06
C SER A 404 4.88 -2.13 -8.84
N GLN A 405 3.57 -1.93 -9.03
CA GLN A 405 2.98 -0.75 -9.70
C GLN A 405 2.85 0.47 -8.78
N LYS A 406 3.47 0.44 -7.58
CA LYS A 406 3.47 1.54 -6.60
C LYS A 406 2.09 1.97 -6.09
N CYS A 407 1.08 1.11 -6.25
CA CYS A 407 -0.24 1.29 -5.69
C CYS A 407 -0.30 0.79 -4.23
N ILE A 408 -1.05 1.49 -3.38
CA ILE A 408 -1.47 1.04 -2.05
C ILE A 408 -3.00 0.93 -2.06
N HIS A 409 -3.55 -0.21 -1.66
CA HIS A 409 -4.99 -0.53 -1.71
C HIS A 409 -5.79 0.16 -0.60
N ARG A 410 -5.25 0.17 0.63
CA ARG A 410 -5.76 0.90 1.82
C ARG A 410 -7.12 0.44 2.38
N ASP A 411 -7.89 -0.34 1.64
CA ASP A 411 -9.06 -1.07 2.14
C ASP A 411 -9.09 -2.53 1.64
N LEU A 412 -8.05 -3.30 1.97
CA LEU A 412 -7.94 -4.72 1.61
C LEU A 412 -8.68 -5.58 2.66
N ALA A 413 -9.76 -6.24 2.24
CA ALA A 413 -10.64 -7.06 3.08
C ALA A 413 -11.42 -8.10 2.23
N ALA A 414 -11.95 -9.17 2.82
CA ALA A 414 -12.63 -10.24 2.08
C ALA A 414 -13.92 -9.80 1.37
N ARG A 415 -14.51 -8.68 1.78
CA ARG A 415 -15.64 -8.04 1.09
C ARG A 415 -15.25 -7.33 -0.23
N ASN A 416 -13.97 -6.93 -0.35
CA ASN A 416 -13.40 -6.22 -1.50
C ASN A 416 -12.56 -7.16 -2.40
N VAL A 417 -12.72 -8.48 -2.21
CA VAL A 417 -12.23 -9.51 -3.12
C VAL A 417 -13.43 -10.15 -3.81
N LEU A 418 -13.36 -10.33 -5.13
CA LEU A 418 -14.35 -10.98 -5.95
C LEU A 418 -13.86 -12.36 -6.43
N VAL A 419 -14.81 -13.27 -6.68
CA VAL A 419 -14.52 -14.66 -7.10
C VAL A 419 -15.20 -14.95 -8.44
N THR A 420 -14.42 -15.38 -9.43
CA THR A 420 -14.93 -15.75 -10.77
C THR A 420 -15.45 -17.19 -10.80
N GLU A 421 -16.10 -17.57 -11.91
CA GLU A 421 -16.62 -18.93 -12.14
C GLU A 421 -15.57 -20.02 -11.91
N ASN A 422 -14.35 -19.76 -12.40
CA ASN A 422 -13.20 -20.66 -12.31
C ASN A 422 -12.43 -20.51 -10.98
N ASN A 423 -13.11 -20.06 -9.91
CA ASN A 423 -12.58 -19.82 -8.56
C ASN A 423 -11.30 -18.96 -8.53
N VAL A 424 -11.15 -18.01 -9.48
CA VAL A 424 -10.02 -17.07 -9.49
C VAL A 424 -10.34 -15.89 -8.57
N MET A 425 -9.46 -15.64 -7.61
CA MET A 425 -9.59 -14.54 -6.66
C MET A 425 -9.12 -13.24 -7.30
N LYS A 426 -9.93 -12.18 -7.25
CA LYS A 426 -9.64 -10.85 -7.84
C LYS A 426 -9.85 -9.73 -6.84
N ILE A 427 -8.80 -8.94 -6.58
CA ILE A 427 -8.86 -7.75 -5.74
C ILE A 427 -9.65 -6.63 -6.46
N ALA A 428 -10.51 -5.92 -5.74
CA ALA A 428 -11.47 -4.94 -6.27
C ALA A 428 -11.72 -3.75 -5.32
N ASP A 429 -12.50 -2.77 -5.78
CA ASP A 429 -12.88 -1.52 -5.07
C ASP A 429 -11.70 -0.56 -4.80
N PHE A 430 -11.12 -0.03 -5.88
CA PHE A 430 -9.93 0.83 -5.84
C PHE A 430 -10.20 2.29 -5.43
N GLY A 431 -11.42 2.65 -5.02
CA GLY A 431 -11.79 4.05 -4.70
C GLY A 431 -10.94 4.71 -3.59
N LEU A 432 -10.42 3.91 -2.64
CA LEU A 432 -9.52 4.38 -1.58
C LEU A 432 -8.02 4.22 -1.91
N ALA A 433 -7.68 3.51 -3.00
CA ALA A 433 -6.32 3.18 -3.39
C ALA A 433 -5.58 4.38 -4.00
N ARG A 434 -4.26 4.48 -3.80
CA ARG A 434 -3.44 5.63 -4.23
C ARG A 434 -2.03 5.21 -4.68
N ASP A 435 -1.42 6.02 -5.54
CA ASP A 435 -0.01 5.92 -5.94
C ASP A 435 0.90 6.46 -4.81
N ILE A 436 1.96 5.73 -4.48
CA ILE A 436 2.96 6.10 -3.46
C ILE A 436 3.70 7.40 -3.80
N ASN A 437 3.83 7.73 -5.10
CA ASN A 437 4.54 8.93 -5.55
C ASN A 437 3.76 10.23 -5.25
N ASN A 438 2.46 10.14 -4.97
CA ASN A 438 1.58 11.27 -4.66
C ASN A 438 1.18 11.34 -3.17
N ILE A 439 1.94 10.71 -2.25
CA ILE A 439 1.66 10.77 -0.80
C ILE A 439 2.30 12.00 -0.14
N ASP A 440 1.87 13.19 -0.57
CA ASP A 440 1.86 14.35 0.32
C ASP A 440 0.65 14.23 1.28
N TYR A 441 0.89 13.55 2.40
CA TYR A 441 0.03 13.49 3.60
C TYR A 441 -1.50 13.44 3.36
N TYR A 442 -2.04 12.24 3.10
CA TYR A 442 -3.49 12.06 2.99
C TYR A 442 -4.22 12.26 4.35
N LYS A 443 -4.86 13.42 4.51
CA LYS A 443 -5.83 13.71 5.57
C LYS A 443 -7.25 13.37 5.07
N LYS A 444 -7.91 12.34 5.61
CA LYS A 444 -9.33 12.07 5.30
C LYS A 444 -10.18 13.22 5.84
N THR A 445 -10.75 14.04 4.95
CA THR A 445 -11.54 15.24 5.27
C THR A 445 -13.04 14.96 5.44
N THR A 446 -13.46 13.69 5.44
CA THR A 446 -14.88 13.31 5.41
C THR A 446 -15.21 12.19 6.40
N ASN A 447 -16.39 12.28 7.03
CA ASN A 447 -16.91 11.37 8.06
C ASN A 447 -17.26 9.96 7.55
N GLY A 448 -16.82 9.57 6.34
CA GLY A 448 -17.03 8.22 5.83
C GLY A 448 -16.30 7.20 6.71
N ARG A 449 -17.01 6.11 7.05
CA ARG A 449 -16.47 5.02 7.90
C ARG A 449 -15.09 4.56 7.40
N LEU A 450 -14.19 4.30 8.33
CA LEU A 450 -12.87 3.70 8.05
C LEU A 450 -12.92 2.21 8.40
N PRO A 451 -12.15 1.36 7.68
CA PRO A 451 -12.10 -0.08 7.93
C PRO A 451 -11.19 -0.40 9.14
N VAL A 452 -11.45 0.20 10.31
CA VAL A 452 -10.51 0.25 11.45
C VAL A 452 -9.97 -1.13 11.85
N LYS A 453 -10.78 -2.18 11.78
CA LYS A 453 -10.35 -3.56 12.10
C LYS A 453 -9.32 -4.17 11.12
N TRP A 454 -9.16 -3.59 9.92
CA TRP A 454 -8.15 -3.96 8.93
C TRP A 454 -6.95 -2.99 8.90
N MET A 455 -7.06 -1.81 9.53
CA MET A 455 -6.04 -0.78 9.45
C MET A 455 -4.80 -1.11 10.30
N ALA A 456 -3.62 -0.83 9.73
CA ALA A 456 -2.35 -0.93 10.43
C ALA A 456 -2.20 0.17 11.51
N PRO A 457 -1.43 -0.05 12.60
CA PRO A 457 -1.24 0.93 13.67
C PRO A 457 -0.73 2.29 13.16
N GLU A 458 0.26 2.31 12.26
CA GLU A 458 0.80 3.55 11.69
C GLU A 458 -0.19 4.28 10.78
N ALA A 459 -1.11 3.54 10.14
CA ALA A 459 -2.19 4.11 9.33
C ALA A 459 -3.35 4.65 10.20
N LEU A 460 -3.50 4.13 11.42
CA LEU A 460 -4.56 4.45 12.37
C LEU A 460 -4.18 5.61 13.31
N PHE A 461 -2.94 5.62 13.82
CA PHE A 461 -2.46 6.64 14.76
C PHE A 461 -1.70 7.76 14.06
N ASP A 462 -0.73 7.42 13.21
CA ASP A 462 0.19 8.38 12.60
C ASP A 462 -0.26 8.84 11.20
N ARG A 463 -1.30 8.17 10.65
CA ARG A 463 -1.89 8.38 9.31
C ARG A 463 -0.93 8.06 8.15
N VAL A 464 0.12 7.29 8.42
CA VAL A 464 1.09 6.84 7.43
C VAL A 464 0.55 5.60 6.71
N TYR A 465 0.54 5.63 5.37
CA TYR A 465 0.16 4.47 4.55
C TYR A 465 1.34 4.07 3.67
N THR A 466 1.69 2.78 3.71
CA THR A 466 2.75 2.17 2.89
C THR A 466 2.27 0.81 2.38
N HIS A 467 3.02 0.16 1.47
CA HIS A 467 2.75 -1.25 1.13
C HIS A 467 2.78 -2.17 2.36
N GLN A 468 3.58 -1.85 3.39
CA GLN A 468 3.61 -2.60 4.66
C GLN A 468 2.32 -2.42 5.50
N SER A 469 1.56 -1.35 5.26
CA SER A 469 0.24 -1.12 5.86
C SER A 469 -0.84 -1.98 5.17
N ASP A 470 -0.70 -2.21 3.87
CA ASP A 470 -1.49 -3.22 3.16
C ASP A 470 -1.10 -4.64 3.59
N VAL A 471 0.18 -4.94 3.88
CA VAL A 471 0.60 -6.25 4.42
C VAL A 471 -0.10 -6.58 5.73
N TRP A 472 -0.24 -5.61 6.64
CA TRP A 472 -1.04 -5.79 7.86
C TRP A 472 -2.50 -6.12 7.52
N SER A 473 -3.07 -5.40 6.55
CA SER A 473 -4.45 -5.61 6.06
C SER A 473 -4.61 -7.00 5.44
N PHE A 474 -3.58 -7.48 4.74
CA PHE A 474 -3.50 -8.84 4.20
C PHE A 474 -3.46 -9.90 5.30
N GLY A 475 -2.73 -9.68 6.39
CA GLY A 475 -2.80 -10.56 7.57
C GLY A 475 -4.21 -10.67 8.16
N VAL A 476 -4.98 -9.56 8.16
CA VAL A 476 -6.40 -9.59 8.56
C VAL A 476 -7.27 -10.34 7.54
N LEU A 477 -7.03 -10.17 6.24
CA LEU A 477 -7.68 -10.92 5.16
C LEU A 477 -7.37 -12.43 5.24
N MET A 478 -6.13 -12.84 5.56
CA MET A 478 -5.79 -14.23 5.85
C MET A 478 -6.65 -14.78 7.01
N TRP A 479 -6.81 -14.01 8.09
CA TRP A 479 -7.65 -14.41 9.21
C TRP A 479 -9.14 -14.52 8.80
N GLU A 480 -9.66 -13.62 7.95
CA GLU A 480 -11.00 -13.77 7.35
C GLU A 480 -11.12 -15.06 6.52
N ILE A 481 -10.11 -15.40 5.72
CA ILE A 481 -10.09 -16.62 4.88
C ILE A 481 -10.13 -17.88 5.76
N PHE A 482 -9.21 -18.01 6.72
CA PHE A 482 -9.10 -19.20 7.58
C PHE A 482 -10.18 -19.26 8.69
N THR A 483 -11.02 -18.24 8.82
CA THR A 483 -12.29 -18.28 9.58
C THR A 483 -13.53 -18.37 8.69
N LEU A 484 -13.37 -18.68 7.39
CA LEU A 484 -14.44 -18.82 6.41
C LEU A 484 -15.40 -17.60 6.38
N GLY A 485 -14.84 -16.39 6.24
CA GLY A 485 -15.59 -15.13 6.25
C GLY A 485 -16.01 -14.67 7.64
N GLY A 486 -15.18 -14.92 8.66
CA GLY A 486 -15.37 -14.40 10.01
C GLY A 486 -15.35 -12.86 10.09
N SER A 487 -15.66 -12.31 11.25
CA SER A 487 -15.50 -10.87 11.52
C SER A 487 -14.24 -10.67 12.37
N PRO A 488 -13.23 -9.90 11.91
CA PRO A 488 -12.03 -9.64 12.68
C PRO A 488 -12.32 -9.06 14.07
N TYR A 489 -11.46 -9.38 15.03
CA TYR A 489 -11.57 -9.03 16.45
C TYR A 489 -12.99 -9.29 16.98
N PRO A 490 -13.43 -10.57 17.03
CA PRO A 490 -14.78 -10.93 17.48
C PRO A 490 -15.03 -10.47 18.92
N GLY A 491 -16.27 -10.05 19.20
CA GLY A 491 -16.67 -9.47 20.50
C GLY A 491 -16.14 -8.05 20.78
N ILE A 492 -14.98 -7.67 20.25
CA ILE A 492 -14.30 -6.40 20.54
C ILE A 492 -14.93 -5.24 19.74
N PRO A 493 -15.39 -4.14 20.38
CA PRO A 493 -15.87 -2.94 19.71
C PRO A 493 -14.71 -2.13 19.10
N VAL A 494 -15.01 -1.24 18.15
CA VAL A 494 -13.97 -0.49 17.41
C VAL A 494 -13.24 0.50 18.33
N GLU A 495 -13.97 1.05 19.30
CA GLU A 495 -13.56 2.05 20.27
C GLU A 495 -12.48 1.52 21.22
N GLU A 496 -12.60 0.26 21.66
CA GLU A 496 -11.62 -0.40 22.53
C GLU A 496 -10.41 -0.94 21.76
N LEU A 497 -10.59 -1.32 20.49
CA LEU A 497 -9.53 -1.87 19.65
C LEU A 497 -8.32 -0.93 19.53
N PHE A 498 -8.53 0.39 19.51
CA PHE A 498 -7.44 1.38 19.52
C PHE A 498 -6.48 1.24 20.72
N LYS A 499 -7.01 0.86 21.89
CA LYS A 499 -6.22 0.64 23.10
C LYS A 499 -5.50 -0.70 23.02
N LEU A 500 -6.26 -1.77 22.74
CA LEU A 500 -5.74 -3.14 22.66
C LEU A 500 -4.61 -3.28 21.64
N LEU A 501 -4.70 -2.65 20.47
CA LEU A 501 -3.63 -2.67 19.46
C LEU A 501 -2.32 -2.04 19.94
N LYS A 502 -2.38 -0.99 20.78
CA LYS A 502 -1.21 -0.36 21.42
C LYS A 502 -0.62 -1.22 22.52
N GLU A 503 -1.47 -1.95 23.24
CA GLU A 503 -1.08 -2.92 24.27
C GLU A 503 -0.54 -4.25 23.67
N GLY A 504 -0.46 -4.34 22.33
CA GLY A 504 0.13 -5.47 21.62
C GLY A 504 -0.84 -6.62 21.32
N HIS A 505 -2.13 -6.49 21.66
CA HIS A 505 -3.14 -7.50 21.36
C HIS A 505 -3.23 -7.80 19.85
N ARG A 506 -3.43 -9.07 19.52
CA ARG A 506 -3.63 -9.62 18.17
C ARG A 506 -4.68 -10.73 18.24
N MET A 507 -5.30 -11.05 17.11
CA MET A 507 -6.30 -12.13 17.04
C MET A 507 -5.67 -13.51 17.26
N ASP A 508 -6.44 -14.41 17.86
CA ASP A 508 -6.06 -15.80 18.08
C ASP A 508 -6.06 -16.63 16.78
N LYS A 509 -5.42 -17.80 16.83
CA LYS A 509 -5.31 -18.72 15.70
C LYS A 509 -6.70 -19.26 15.28
N PRO A 510 -7.09 -19.14 14.00
CA PRO A 510 -8.30 -19.81 13.50
C PRO A 510 -8.25 -21.33 13.66
N ALA A 511 -9.42 -21.97 13.79
CA ALA A 511 -9.52 -23.42 13.91
C ALA A 511 -8.89 -24.13 12.70
N ASN A 512 -9.26 -23.72 11.48
CA ASN A 512 -8.83 -24.34 10.21
C ASN A 512 -7.44 -23.86 9.74
N CYS A 513 -6.61 -23.30 10.63
CA CYS A 513 -5.31 -22.71 10.30
C CYS A 513 -4.15 -23.51 10.93
N THR A 514 -3.07 -23.76 10.19
CA THR A 514 -1.84 -24.35 10.73
C THR A 514 -1.07 -23.32 11.57
N ASN A 515 -0.14 -23.79 12.40
CA ASN A 515 0.71 -22.88 13.17
C ASN A 515 1.61 -22.02 12.27
N GLU A 516 2.10 -22.57 11.14
CA GLU A 516 2.91 -21.85 10.15
C GLU A 516 2.15 -20.66 9.54
N LEU A 517 0.94 -20.89 9.03
CA LEU A 517 0.11 -19.83 8.46
C LEU A 517 -0.31 -18.78 9.50
N TYR A 518 -0.47 -19.18 10.77
CA TYR A 518 -0.72 -18.23 11.85
C TYR A 518 0.51 -17.39 12.22
N MET A 519 1.72 -17.95 12.18
CA MET A 519 2.93 -17.14 12.35
C MET A 519 3.07 -16.15 11.19
N MET A 520 2.78 -16.55 9.95
CA MET A 520 2.71 -15.61 8.82
C MET A 520 1.69 -14.47 9.04
N MET A 521 0.51 -14.74 9.62
CA MET A 521 -0.43 -13.67 10.03
C MET A 521 0.17 -12.76 11.11
N ARG A 522 0.88 -13.34 12.09
CA ARG A 522 1.51 -12.60 13.19
C ARG A 522 2.66 -11.72 12.73
N ASP A 523 3.43 -12.16 11.75
CA ASP A 523 4.50 -11.40 11.10
C ASP A 523 3.91 -10.26 10.26
N CYS A 524 2.80 -10.49 9.55
CA CYS A 524 2.02 -9.42 8.92
C CYS A 524 1.52 -8.37 9.93
N TRP A 525 1.21 -8.79 11.16
CA TRP A 525 0.80 -7.88 12.25
C TRP A 525 1.96 -7.40 13.14
N HIS A 526 3.20 -7.48 12.67
CA HIS A 526 4.32 -6.95 13.42
C HIS A 526 4.18 -5.43 13.65
N ALA A 527 4.54 -4.94 14.83
CA ALA A 527 4.33 -3.55 15.22
C ALA A 527 5.16 -2.58 14.34
N VAL A 528 6.45 -2.89 14.16
CA VAL A 528 7.36 -2.16 13.25
C VAL A 528 7.07 -2.57 11.80
N PRO A 529 6.65 -1.67 10.89
CA PRO A 529 6.23 -2.04 9.54
C PRO A 529 7.33 -2.66 8.65
N SER A 530 8.59 -2.26 8.85
CA SER A 530 9.74 -2.78 8.11
C SER A 530 10.20 -4.18 8.54
N GLN A 531 9.59 -4.74 9.59
CA GLN A 531 9.82 -6.14 10.02
C GLN A 531 8.65 -7.07 9.64
N ARG A 532 7.57 -6.54 9.04
CA ARG A 532 6.55 -7.34 8.36
C ARG A 532 7.14 -7.89 7.06
N PRO A 533 6.76 -9.08 6.58
CA PRO A 533 7.21 -9.59 5.29
C PRO A 533 6.75 -8.66 4.16
N THR A 534 7.46 -8.67 3.03
CA THR A 534 6.97 -8.05 1.79
C THR A 534 5.98 -8.98 1.09
N PHE A 535 5.12 -8.44 0.22
CA PHE A 535 4.22 -9.26 -0.59
C PHE A 535 4.94 -10.30 -1.45
N LYS A 536 6.16 -9.99 -1.92
CA LYS A 536 7.02 -10.97 -2.60
C LYS A 536 7.33 -12.18 -1.70
N GLN A 537 7.79 -11.95 -0.47
CA GLN A 537 8.09 -13.04 0.48
C GLN A 537 6.83 -13.84 0.83
N LEU A 538 5.69 -13.17 0.99
CA LEU A 538 4.40 -13.86 1.18
C LEU A 538 4.05 -14.75 0.00
N VAL A 539 4.30 -14.32 -1.24
CA VAL A 539 4.13 -15.17 -2.44
C VAL A 539 5.09 -16.37 -2.40
N GLU A 540 6.38 -16.15 -2.11
CA GLU A 540 7.40 -17.21 -2.05
C GLU A 540 7.07 -18.27 -0.98
N ASP A 541 6.64 -17.88 0.23
CA ASP A 541 6.25 -18.82 1.28
C ASP A 541 4.89 -19.51 1.02
N LEU A 542 3.90 -18.81 0.45
CA LEU A 542 2.61 -19.42 0.13
C LEU A 542 2.72 -20.40 -1.05
N ASP A 543 3.60 -20.15 -2.02
CA ASP A 543 3.91 -21.08 -3.13
C ASP A 543 4.51 -22.39 -2.58
N ARG A 544 5.45 -22.27 -1.63
CA ARG A 544 6.06 -23.39 -0.90
C ARG A 544 5.03 -24.21 -0.11
N ILE A 545 4.19 -23.56 0.70
CA ILE A 545 3.15 -24.23 1.51
C ILE A 545 2.12 -24.92 0.60
N LEU A 546 1.71 -24.27 -0.49
CA LEU A 546 0.76 -24.84 -1.45
C LEU A 546 1.35 -26.07 -2.17
N THR A 547 2.62 -26.00 -2.59
CA THR A 547 3.34 -27.09 -3.27
C THR A 547 3.53 -28.30 -2.36
N LEU A 548 3.84 -28.10 -1.08
CA LEU A 548 3.89 -29.18 -0.09
C LEU A 548 2.49 -29.82 0.07
N THR A 549 1.45 -29.00 0.23
CA THR A 549 0.06 -29.46 0.36
C THR A 549 -0.41 -30.29 -0.84
N THR A 550 0.00 -29.95 -2.07
CA THR A 550 -0.32 -30.76 -3.27
C THR A 550 0.45 -32.07 -3.37
N ASN A 551 1.61 -32.18 -2.72
CA ASN A 551 2.45 -33.37 -2.82
C ASN A 551 2.05 -34.45 -1.80
N GLU A 552 1.64 -34.05 -0.59
CA GLU A 552 1.03 -34.96 0.41
C GLU A 552 -0.19 -35.70 -0.19
N GLU A 553 -1.07 -34.95 -0.87
CA GLU A 553 -2.28 -35.44 -1.54
C GLU A 553 -1.98 -36.40 -2.72
N TYR A 554 -0.75 -36.41 -3.24
CA TYR A 554 -0.28 -37.36 -4.26
C TYR A 554 0.39 -38.61 -3.65
N LEU A 555 0.81 -38.54 -2.38
CA LEU A 555 1.44 -39.65 -1.63
C LEU A 555 0.42 -40.52 -0.88
N ASP A 556 -0.76 -39.98 -0.54
CA ASP A 556 -1.86 -40.68 0.16
C ASP A 556 -2.61 -41.72 -0.71
N LEU A 557 -2.10 -42.02 -1.92
CA LEU A 557 -2.53 -43.17 -2.73
C LEU A 557 -2.01 -44.53 -2.19
N SER A 558 -1.63 -44.60 -0.91
CA SER A 558 -0.95 -45.74 -0.28
C SER A 558 -1.67 -46.29 0.96
N GLN A 559 -3.00 -46.17 1.02
CA GLN A 559 -3.81 -46.94 1.97
C GLN A 559 -3.73 -48.46 1.70
N PRO A 560 -3.87 -49.32 2.73
CA PRO A 560 -3.50 -50.74 2.60
C PRO A 560 -4.42 -51.52 1.66
N LEU A 561 -3.83 -52.44 0.89
CA LEU A 561 -4.58 -53.46 0.18
C LEU A 561 -5.38 -54.33 1.16
N GLU A 562 -6.69 -54.46 0.94
CA GLU A 562 -7.53 -55.42 1.65
C GLU A 562 -6.97 -56.83 1.48
N GLN A 563 -6.53 -57.47 2.57
CA GLN A 563 -5.92 -58.79 2.51
C GLN A 563 -7.01 -59.87 2.37
N TYR A 564 -7.45 -60.04 1.12
CA TYR A 564 -8.34 -61.09 0.64
C TYR A 564 -7.91 -62.44 1.22
N SER A 565 -8.82 -63.11 1.95
CA SER A 565 -8.54 -64.37 2.63
C SER A 565 -9.07 -65.56 1.82
N PRO A 566 -8.21 -66.34 1.11
CA PRO A 566 -8.59 -67.62 0.52
C PRO A 566 -8.67 -68.72 1.59
N SER A 567 -9.51 -69.73 1.40
CA SER A 567 -9.85 -70.72 2.43
C SER A 567 -9.53 -72.17 2.05
N TYR A 568 -9.23 -72.98 3.07
CA TYR A 568 -9.08 -74.46 3.10
C TYR A 568 -7.83 -75.06 2.40
N PRO A 569 -7.43 -76.32 2.74
CA PRO A 569 -8.00 -77.27 3.73
C PRO A 569 -7.01 -77.76 4.83
N ASP A 570 -7.48 -78.66 5.69
CA ASP A 570 -6.81 -79.21 6.88
C ASP A 570 -5.49 -79.98 6.68
N THR A 571 -4.63 -79.96 7.71
CA THR A 571 -3.86 -81.14 8.15
C THR A 571 -3.52 -81.11 9.65
N ARG A 572 -3.42 -82.30 10.28
CA ARG A 572 -3.14 -82.49 11.71
C ARG A 572 -1.64 -82.46 12.03
N SER A 573 -1.23 -81.88 13.17
CA SER A 573 -0.12 -82.42 13.99
C SER A 573 -0.14 -81.91 15.45
N SER A 574 0.28 -82.77 16.38
CA SER A 574 0.84 -82.40 17.70
C SER A 574 2.31 -81.94 17.52
N CYS A 575 3.12 -81.42 18.46
CA CYS A 575 3.32 -81.61 19.91
C CYS A 575 3.87 -80.26 20.50
N SER A 576 3.65 -79.85 21.75
CA SER A 576 4.24 -80.28 23.05
C SER A 576 5.74 -79.99 23.26
N SER A 577 6.10 -79.65 24.51
CA SER A 577 7.42 -79.22 25.07
C SER A 577 7.93 -77.83 24.65
N GLY A 578 8.58 -77.04 25.52
CA GLY A 578 8.85 -77.27 26.96
C GLY A 578 9.41 -76.02 27.66
N ASP A 579 9.41 -76.02 29.00
CA ASP A 579 9.89 -74.92 29.85
C ASP A 579 11.41 -74.67 29.78
N ASP A 580 11.82 -73.45 30.13
CA ASP A 580 12.65 -73.29 31.34
C ASP A 580 12.43 -71.90 31.99
N SER A 581 12.65 -71.79 33.30
CA SER A 581 12.23 -70.65 34.16
C SER A 581 13.39 -70.06 35.00
N VAL A 582 13.06 -69.31 36.07
CA VAL A 582 13.94 -68.77 37.15
C VAL A 582 14.58 -67.39 36.82
N PHE A 583 14.39 -66.30 37.59
CA PHE A 583 13.95 -66.07 38.99
C PHE A 583 12.85 -65.00 39.16
N SER A 584 12.06 -65.13 40.26
CA SER A 584 11.30 -64.07 40.98
C SER A 584 11.38 -64.38 42.51
N PRO A 585 11.16 -63.43 43.46
CA PRO A 585 9.78 -63.02 43.87
C PRO A 585 9.58 -61.57 44.44
N ASP A 586 8.42 -60.97 44.16
CA ASP A 586 7.32 -60.50 45.06
C ASP A 586 7.58 -60.01 46.52
N PRO A 587 6.68 -59.19 47.17
CA PRO A 587 5.21 -59.10 46.93
C PRO A 587 4.48 -57.72 47.00
N MET A 588 3.19 -57.74 46.63
CA MET A 588 2.12 -56.71 46.80
C MET A 588 1.34 -56.85 48.14
N PRO A 589 0.56 -55.85 48.63
CA PRO A 589 -0.89 -55.67 48.29
C PRO A 589 -1.36 -54.17 48.28
N TYR A 590 -2.62 -53.70 48.08
CA TYR A 590 -4.00 -54.23 48.15
C TYR A 590 -4.97 -53.41 47.22
N GLU A 591 -6.23 -53.87 47.01
CA GLU A 591 -7.37 -53.17 46.32
C GLU A 591 -8.64 -53.17 47.28
N PRO A 592 -9.96 -52.99 46.95
CA PRO A 592 -10.63 -52.95 45.63
C PRO A 592 -11.83 -51.96 45.36
N CYS A 593 -12.29 -51.93 44.09
CA CYS A 593 -13.71 -51.84 43.60
C CYS A 593 -14.54 -50.52 43.54
N LEU A 594 -14.85 -50.15 42.28
CA LEU A 594 -16.17 -49.90 41.61
C LEU A 594 -17.47 -49.50 42.36
N ALA A 595 -18.28 -48.69 41.66
CA ALA A 595 -19.76 -48.72 41.65
C ALA A 595 -20.32 -48.43 40.23
N GLN A 596 -21.58 -48.81 39.93
CA GLN A 596 -22.19 -48.74 38.58
C GLN A 596 -23.65 -48.24 38.60
N PHE A 597 -24.03 -47.44 37.58
CA PHE A 597 -25.41 -47.21 37.08
C PHE A 597 -26.43 -46.55 38.06
N PRO A 598 -27.64 -46.09 37.62
CA PRO A 598 -28.34 -46.32 36.34
C PRO A 598 -28.78 -45.08 35.53
N HIS A 599 -29.23 -45.35 34.30
CA HIS A 599 -30.04 -44.44 33.47
C HIS A 599 -31.43 -44.15 34.09
N ILE A 600 -31.98 -42.96 33.80
CA ILE A 600 -33.42 -42.70 33.77
C ILE A 600 -33.78 -41.97 32.48
N ASN A 601 -34.84 -42.41 31.80
CA ASN A 601 -35.44 -41.72 30.66
C ASN A 601 -36.42 -40.62 31.13
N GLY A 602 -36.51 -39.50 30.41
CA GLY A 602 -37.49 -38.45 30.68
C GLY A 602 -37.79 -37.63 29.43
N THR A 603 -38.97 -37.83 28.83
CA THR A 603 -39.36 -37.22 27.55
C THR A 603 -40.62 -36.37 27.67
N VAL A 604 -40.66 -35.27 26.90
CA VAL A 604 -41.87 -34.58 26.37
C VAL A 604 -42.69 -33.68 27.33
N LYS A 605 -42.85 -32.42 26.88
CA LYS A 605 -43.82 -31.36 27.28
C LYS A 605 -43.66 -30.75 28.69
N THR A 606 -44.09 -29.50 28.92
CA THR A 606 -44.78 -28.54 28.01
C THR A 606 -43.89 -27.40 27.55
#